data_AF-A0A821A3G8-F1
#
_entry.id   AF-A0A821A3G8-F1
#
_cell.length_a   1.000
_cell.length_b   1.000
_cell.length_c   1.000
_cell.angle_alpha   90.00
_cell.angle_beta   90.00
_cell.angle_gamma   90.00
#
_symmetry.space_group_name_H-M   'P 1'
#
loop_
_entity.id
_entity.type
_entity.pdbx_description
1 polymer ?
#
loop_
_entity_poly.entity_id
_entity_poly.type
_entity_poly.pdbx_seq_one_letter_code
_entity_poly.pdbx_strand_id
1 'polypeptide(L)'
;NTIRFIVAGNLIESSNRLKDTTNQAKYLTRKMTASSVEAMHSIDELFDKIAAITDIDIMPGVNDPSCHMLPQQPLHPCMFPSSSKRKTTHCLT
;
A
#
# COMPACT_ATOMS: atom_id res chain seq x y z
N ASN A 1 -16.71 -13.96 -17.08
CA ASN A 1 -17.29 -13.40 -15.84
C ASN A 1 -16.21 -13.48 -14.78
N THR A 2 -15.65 -12.34 -14.34
CA THR A 2 -14.58 -12.32 -13.34
C THR A 2 -15.21 -12.20 -11.96
N ILE A 3 -14.96 -13.17 -11.09
CA ILE A 3 -15.66 -13.28 -9.79
C ILE A 3 -14.90 -12.52 -8.70
N ARG A 4 -13.56 -12.45 -8.79
CA ARG A 4 -12.71 -11.85 -7.76
C ARG A 4 -11.33 -11.50 -8.31
N PHE A 5 -10.76 -10.40 -7.83
CA PHE A 5 -9.40 -9.94 -8.12
C PHE A 5 -8.52 -10.12 -6.87
N ILE A 6 -7.34 -10.71 -7.01
CA ILE A 6 -6.44 -10.96 -5.87
C ILE A 6 -5.12 -10.25 -6.12
N VAL A 7 -4.69 -9.44 -5.14
CA VAL A 7 -3.38 -8.78 -5.14
C VAL A 7 -2.52 -9.41 -4.05
N ALA A 8 -1.45 -10.09 -4.46
CA ALA A 8 -0.59 -10.87 -3.58
C ALA A 8 0.70 -10.12 -3.23
N GLY A 9 0.58 -9.07 -2.40
CA GLY A 9 1.70 -8.33 -1.82
C GLY A 9 2.57 -7.56 -2.81
N ASN A 10 3.64 -6.95 -2.27
CA ASN A 10 4.61 -6.14 -3.00
C ASN A 10 3.94 -4.98 -3.74
N LEU A 11 3.03 -4.28 -3.06
CA LEU A 11 2.37 -3.09 -3.58
C LEU A 11 3.37 -1.97 -3.79
N ILE A 12 4.33 -1.82 -2.87
CA ILE A 12 5.40 -0.84 -2.98
C ILE A 12 6.77 -1.52 -3.02
N GLU A 13 7.66 -0.98 -3.83
CA GLU A 13 9.07 -1.37 -3.83
C GLU A 13 9.80 -0.62 -2.70
N SER A 14 10.68 -1.33 -1.99
CA SER A 14 11.58 -0.72 -1.00
C SER A 14 12.55 0.21 -1.73
N SER A 15 12.23 1.50 -1.77
CA SER A 15 13.10 2.50 -2.39
C SER A 15 14.49 2.50 -1.72
N ASN A 16 15.54 2.14 -2.46
CA ASN A 16 16.93 2.15 -2.02
C ASN A 16 17.49 3.58 -1.75
N ARG A 17 16.63 4.61 -1.80
CA ARG A 17 16.97 6.04 -1.71
C ARG A 17 17.29 6.53 -0.30
N LEU A 18 17.02 5.74 0.73
CA LEU A 18 17.30 6.16 2.11
C LEU A 18 18.79 6.46 2.37
N LYS A 19 19.69 5.92 1.53
CA LYS A 19 21.14 6.14 1.62
C LYS A 19 21.58 7.58 1.28
N ASP A 20 20.79 8.32 0.50
CA ASP A 20 21.13 9.69 0.10
C ASP A 20 20.64 10.76 1.09
N THR A 21 19.62 10.44 1.90
CA THR A 21 19.05 11.35 2.91
C THR A 21 19.65 11.19 4.30
N THR A 22 20.33 10.08 4.60
CA THR A 22 20.99 9.87 5.90
C THR A 22 22.07 10.90 6.24
N ASN A 23 22.68 11.53 5.23
CA ASN A 23 23.70 12.58 5.42
C ASN A 23 23.13 14.01 5.44
N GLN A 24 21.81 14.18 5.27
CA GLN A 24 21.18 15.50 5.24
C GLN A 24 20.54 15.84 6.57
N ALA A 25 20.59 17.12 6.96
CA ALA A 25 20.03 17.58 8.22
C ALA A 25 18.50 17.40 8.25
N LYS A 26 17.96 16.87 9.36
CA LYS A 26 16.53 16.50 9.52
C LYS A 26 15.52 17.62 9.19
N TYR A 27 15.92 18.88 9.35
CA TYR A 27 15.04 20.01 9.01
C TYR A 27 14.84 20.18 7.49
N LEU A 28 15.80 19.74 6.67
CA LEU A 28 15.73 19.79 5.21
C LEU A 28 14.76 18.74 4.65
N THR A 29 14.65 17.59 5.32
CA THR A 29 13.77 16.50 4.89
C THR A 29 12.34 16.63 5.39
N ARG A 30 12.03 17.60 6.27
CA ARG A 30 10.70 17.78 6.90
C ARG A 30 9.57 18.00 5.89
N LYS A 31 9.88 18.60 4.74
CA LYS A 31 8.90 18.87 3.66
C LYS A 31 8.97 17.86 2.51
N MET A 32 9.90 16.90 2.56
CA MET A 32 9.97 15.86 1.53
C MET A 32 8.88 14.84 1.81
N THR A 33 7.98 14.68 0.85
CA THR A 33 7.07 13.54 0.81
C THR A 33 7.86 12.32 0.35
N ALA A 34 7.68 11.21 1.06
CA ALA A 34 8.37 9.97 0.71
C ALA A 34 7.65 9.35 -0.49
N SER A 35 8.38 8.98 -1.55
CA SER A 35 7.85 8.38 -2.79
C SER A 35 6.87 7.21 -2.56
N SER A 36 6.97 6.53 -1.42
CA SER A 36 6.05 5.48 -0.99
C SER A 36 4.64 5.99 -0.71
N VAL A 37 4.50 7.24 -0.25
CA VAL A 37 3.20 7.88 0.04
C VAL A 37 2.46 8.16 -1.26
N GLU A 38 3.13 8.72 -2.28
CA GLU A 38 2.51 8.92 -3.60
C GLU A 38 2.14 7.59 -4.26
N ALA A 39 3.02 6.58 -4.16
CA ALA A 39 2.72 5.24 -4.68
C ALA A 39 1.47 4.64 -4.02
N MET A 40 1.35 4.71 -2.69
CA MET A 40 0.18 4.24 -1.97
C MET A 40 -1.10 4.99 -2.37
N HIS A 41 -1.01 6.30 -2.63
CA HIS A 41 -2.14 7.08 -3.13
C HIS A 41 -2.61 6.60 -4.52
N SER A 42 -1.67 6.38 -5.45
CA SER A 42 -2.00 5.85 -6.78
C SER A 42 -2.61 4.43 -6.72
N ILE A 43 -2.12 3.60 -5.79
CA ILE A 43 -2.66 2.26 -5.55
C ILE A 43 -4.09 2.33 -5.01
N ASP A 44 -4.36 3.21 -4.04
CA ASP A 44 -5.72 3.40 -3.50
C ASP A 44 -6.72 3.82 -4.59
N GLU A 45 -6.34 4.73 -5.47
CA GLU A 45 -7.18 5.12 -6.62
C GLU A 45 -7.45 3.96 -7.58
N LEU A 46 -6.44 3.11 -7.83
CA LEU A 46 -6.59 1.93 -8.68
C LEU A 46 -7.53 0.91 -8.03
N PHE A 47 -7.32 0.63 -6.75
CA PHE A 47 -8.16 -0.30 -6.00
C PHE A 47 -9.60 0.19 -5.90
N ASP A 48 -9.85 1.48 -5.75
CA ASP A 48 -11.21 2.02 -5.75
C ASP A 48 -11.93 1.73 -7.07
N LYS A 49 -11.23 1.90 -8.20
CA LYS A 49 -11.77 1.61 -9.54
C LYS A 49 -12.06 0.12 -9.74
N ILE A 50 -11.19 -0.76 -9.25
CA ILE A 50 -11.38 -2.22 -9.34
C ILE A 50 -12.53 -2.65 -8.43
N ALA A 51 -12.54 -2.18 -7.18
CA ALA A 51 -13.58 -2.47 -6.20
C ALA A 51 -14.96 -1.94 -6.63
N ALA A 52 -15.02 -0.98 -7.57
CA ALA A 52 -16.27 -0.54 -8.17
C ALA A 52 -16.92 -1.57 -9.10
N ILE A 53 -16.15 -2.52 -9.64
CA ILE A 53 -16.61 -3.48 -10.65
C ILE A 53 -16.53 -4.94 -10.18
N THR A 54 -15.69 -5.27 -9.19
CA THR A 54 -15.49 -6.64 -8.70
C THR A 54 -14.97 -6.64 -7.26
N ASP A 55 -15.07 -7.78 -6.58
CA ASP A 55 -14.44 -7.98 -5.27
C ASP A 55 -12.92 -8.04 -5.42
N ILE A 56 -12.20 -7.34 -4.55
CA ILE A 56 -10.75 -7.31 -4.48
C ILE A 56 -10.24 -7.77 -3.11
N ASP A 57 -9.38 -8.79 -3.13
CA ASP A 57 -8.66 -9.30 -1.97
C ASP A 57 -7.20 -8.84 -2.03
N ILE A 58 -6.73 -8.13 -1.02
CA ILE A 58 -5.40 -7.53 -0.93
C ILE A 58 -4.63 -8.23 0.18
N MET A 59 -3.50 -8.84 -0.16
CA MET A 59 -2.57 -9.43 0.79
C MET A 59 -1.31 -8.55 0.90
N PRO A 60 -0.71 -8.44 2.09
CA PRO A 60 0.58 -7.79 2.27
C PRO A 60 1.71 -8.62 1.61
N GLY A 61 2.79 -7.94 1.27
CA GLY A 61 4.08 -8.52 0.95
C GLY A 61 5.18 -8.00 1.88
N VAL A 62 6.39 -8.54 1.72
CA VAL A 62 7.55 -8.22 2.57
C VAL A 62 7.91 -6.73 2.56
N ASN A 63 7.65 -6.04 1.44
CA ASN A 63 8.00 -4.63 1.28
C ASN A 63 6.87 -3.67 1.65
N ASP A 64 5.68 -4.19 1.94
CA ASP A 64 4.52 -3.39 2.29
C ASP A 64 4.59 -3.00 3.78
N PRO A 65 3.89 -1.94 4.21
CA PRO A 65 3.92 -1.47 5.60
C PRO A 65 3.08 -2.37 6.52
N SER A 66 3.46 -3.64 6.61
CA SER A 66 2.96 -4.66 7.53
C SER A 66 4.11 -5.30 8.32
N CYS A 67 3.76 -6.16 9.28
CA CYS A 67 4.73 -6.98 9.99
C CYS A 67 5.50 -7.86 8.99
N HIS A 68 6.83 -7.84 9.06
CA HIS A 68 7.68 -8.66 8.20
C HIS A 68 7.72 -10.13 8.66
N MET A 69 7.35 -10.40 9.91
CA MET A 69 7.32 -11.77 10.46
C MET A 69 6.09 -12.52 9.95
N LEU A 70 6.22 -13.83 9.79
CA LEU A 70 5.09 -14.71 9.48
C LEU A 70 4.38 -15.15 10.78
N PRO A 71 3.03 -15.20 10.79
CA PRO A 71 2.12 -14.76 9.74
C PRO A 71 2.01 -13.22 9.65
N GLN A 72 2.01 -12.68 8.42
CA GLN A 72 1.88 -11.23 8.20
C GLN A 72 0.48 -10.75 8.60
N GLN A 73 0.38 -9.51 9.08
CA GLN A 73 -0.92 -8.90 9.42
C GLN A 73 -1.53 -8.21 8.18
N PRO A 74 -2.86 -8.08 8.07
CA PRO A 74 -3.47 -7.39 6.95
C PRO A 74 -3.04 -5.92 6.93
N LEU A 75 -3.04 -5.31 5.73
CA LEU A 75 -2.80 -3.88 5.59
C LEU A 75 -3.92 -3.07 6.26
N HIS A 76 -3.54 -1.98 6.93
CA HIS A 76 -4.50 -1.20 7.68
C HIS A 76 -5.36 -0.33 6.75
N PRO A 77 -6.69 -0.24 6.95
CA PRO A 77 -7.59 0.54 6.09
C PRO A 77 -7.24 2.02 5.95
N CYS A 78 -6.52 2.62 6.92
CA CYS A 78 -6.08 4.01 6.83
C CYS A 78 -5.15 4.30 5.64
N MET A 79 -4.52 3.26 5.08
CA MET A 79 -3.68 3.37 3.89
C MET A 79 -4.49 3.52 2.60
N PHE A 80 -5.79 3.25 2.66
CA PHE A 80 -6.69 3.12 1.51
C PHE A 80 -7.93 4.01 1.66
N PRO A 81 -7.77 5.34 1.80
CA PRO A 81 -8.86 6.25 2.18
C PRO A 81 -10.05 6.26 1.21
N SER A 82 -9.87 5.83 -0.04
CA SER A 82 -10.92 5.72 -1.05
C SER A 82 -11.46 4.30 -1.12
N SER A 83 -10.58 3.33 -1.40
CA SER A 83 -10.98 1.95 -1.66
C SER A 83 -11.49 1.21 -0.42
N SER A 84 -11.04 1.57 0.79
CA SER A 84 -11.52 0.95 2.04
C SER A 84 -12.99 1.28 2.36
N LYS A 85 -13.57 2.28 1.69
CA LYS A 85 -14.99 2.63 1.86
C LYS A 85 -15.91 1.65 1.14
N ARG A 86 -15.37 0.84 0.22
CA ARG A 86 -16.14 -0.15 -0.54
C ARG A 86 -16.20 -1.47 0.22
N LYS A 87 -17.38 -2.07 0.25
CA LYS A 87 -17.60 -3.39 0.87
C LYS A 87 -16.92 -4.54 0.12
N THR A 88 -16.53 -4.29 -1.12
CA THR A 88 -15.89 -5.20 -2.05
C THR A 88 -14.36 -5.20 -1.92
N THR A 89 -13.80 -4.36 -1.04
CA THR A 89 -12.36 -4.33 -0.73
C THR A 89 -12.08 -5.10 0.54
N HIS A 90 -11.19 -6.07 0.48
CA HIS A 90 -10.82 -6.92 1.61
C HIS A 90 -9.31 -6.93 1.80
N CYS A 91 -8.84 -6.59 3.01
CA CYS A 91 -7.43 -6.76 3.39
C CYS A 91 -7.28 -8.07 4.16
N LEU A 92 -6.45 -8.98 3.63
CA LEU A 92 -6.22 -10.34 4.14
C LEU A 92 -4.79 -10.48 4.68
N THR A 93 -4.54 -11.56 5.42
CA THR A 93 -3.20 -12.00 5.88
C THR A 93 -2.55 -12.93 4.88
#